data_AF-A0A2A8HD53-F1
#
_entry.id   AF-A0A2A8HD53-F1
#
_cell.length_a   1.000
_cell.length_b   1.000
_cell.length_c   1.000
_cell.angle_alpha   90.00
_cell.angle_beta   90.00
_cell.angle_gamma   90.00
#
_symmetry.space_group_name_H-M   'P 1'
#
loop_
_entity.id
_entity.type
_entity.pdbx_description
1 polymer ?
#
loop_
_entity_poly.entity_id
_entity_poly.type
_entity_poly.pdbx_seq_one_letter_code
_entity_poly.pdbx_strand_id
1 'polypeptide(L)'
;MSKVPFQPIPTKPGNTLNDKGVEIKGTNDFGRNSEPVKKKVMTPIINKAKVLAPEKADHRLVPSKTAKLSPAVLLKLSTLKPFIKEAESMDKVSNNNIIDMLIESYVNTKLTTRQSEGYKGMYKHLYEMLEKK
;
A
#
# COMPACT_ATOMS: atom_id res chain seq x y z
N MET A 1 -70.77 22.12 3.02
CA MET A 1 -69.32 21.92 3.29
C MET A 1 -68.90 20.55 2.75
N SER A 2 -68.44 20.45 1.51
CA SER A 2 -67.96 19.18 0.92
C SER A 2 -66.49 18.95 1.27
N LYS A 3 -66.18 17.86 1.97
CA LYS A 3 -64.81 17.41 2.24
C LYS A 3 -64.32 16.57 1.05
N VAL A 4 -63.45 17.13 0.23
CA VAL A 4 -62.74 16.37 -0.82
C VAL A 4 -61.39 15.92 -0.23
N PRO A 5 -61.02 14.62 -0.29
CA PRO A 5 -59.73 14.16 0.20
C PRO A 5 -58.58 14.64 -0.69
N PHE A 6 -57.43 14.90 -0.06
CA PHE A 6 -56.21 15.38 -0.72
C PHE A 6 -55.72 14.42 -1.80
N GLN A 7 -55.43 14.97 -2.99
CA GLN A 7 -54.73 14.28 -4.06
C GLN A 7 -53.33 14.90 -4.22
N PRO A 8 -52.25 14.11 -4.25
CA PRO A 8 -50.91 14.64 -4.47
C PRO A 8 -50.72 15.08 -5.93
N ILE A 9 -49.93 16.13 -6.13
CA ILE A 9 -49.61 16.72 -7.42
C ILE A 9 -48.79 15.71 -8.25
N PRO A 10 -49.09 15.49 -9.54
CA PRO A 10 -48.31 14.58 -10.38
C PRO A 10 -46.87 15.10 -10.56
N THR A 11 -45.89 14.29 -10.16
CA THR A 11 -44.46 14.55 -10.41
C THR A 11 -44.17 14.28 -11.88
N LYS A 12 -43.81 15.33 -12.63
CA LYS A 12 -43.23 15.16 -13.96
C LYS A 12 -41.90 14.40 -13.84
N PRO A 13 -41.62 13.39 -14.66
CA PRO A 13 -40.33 12.74 -14.66
C PRO A 13 -39.29 13.63 -15.34
N GLY A 14 -38.12 13.77 -14.70
CA GLY A 14 -36.89 14.13 -15.40
C GLY A 14 -36.38 15.54 -15.14
N ASN A 15 -35.31 15.64 -14.34
CA ASN A 15 -33.97 16.02 -14.80
C ASN A 15 -33.06 16.04 -13.56
N THR A 16 -32.25 14.99 -13.36
CA THR A 16 -31.28 15.01 -12.25
C THR A 16 -30.02 15.74 -12.69
N LEU A 17 -29.30 16.37 -11.76
CA LEU A 17 -28.10 17.17 -12.07
C LEU A 17 -27.01 16.37 -12.81
N ASN A 18 -27.08 15.04 -12.74
CA ASN A 18 -26.17 14.09 -13.36
C ASN A 18 -26.53 13.77 -14.83
N ASP A 19 -27.70 14.18 -15.31
CA ASP A 19 -28.16 13.91 -16.69
C ASP A 19 -27.69 14.98 -17.69
N LYS A 20 -27.03 16.04 -17.23
CA LYS A 20 -26.48 17.08 -18.10
C LYS A 20 -25.00 16.79 -18.39
N GLY A 21 -24.71 16.25 -19.57
CA GLY A 21 -23.36 16.22 -20.10
C GLY A 21 -22.86 17.66 -20.31
N VAL A 22 -21.91 18.10 -19.50
CA VAL A 22 -21.28 19.42 -19.64
C VAL A 22 -20.03 19.26 -20.50
N GLU A 23 -20.06 19.80 -21.72
CA GLU A 23 -18.86 19.95 -22.54
C GLU A 23 -18.05 21.15 -22.04
N ILE A 24 -16.92 20.88 -21.41
CA ILE A 24 -15.96 21.92 -21.01
C ILE A 24 -15.07 22.22 -22.22
N LYS A 25 -15.36 23.30 -22.95
CA LYS A 25 -14.42 23.87 -23.94
C LYS A 25 -13.33 24.65 -23.20
N GLY A 26 -12.07 24.40 -23.55
CA GLY A 26 -10.92 25.17 -23.04
C GLY A 26 -10.04 24.47 -21.98
N THR A 27 -10.15 23.15 -21.78
CA THR A 27 -9.31 22.42 -20.80
C THR A 27 -7.82 22.37 -21.17
N ASN A 28 -7.45 22.75 -22.39
CA ASN A 28 -6.06 22.76 -22.89
C ASN A 28 -5.56 24.16 -23.31
N ASP A 29 -6.22 25.25 -22.90
CA ASP A 29 -5.93 26.60 -23.39
C ASP A 29 -4.82 27.34 -22.59
N PHE A 30 -3.84 26.60 -22.09
CA PHE A 30 -2.60 27.15 -21.51
C PHE A 30 -1.43 27.17 -22.50
N GLY A 31 -1.70 26.96 -23.80
CA GLY A 31 -0.69 26.93 -24.85
C GLY A 31 -0.32 28.33 -25.34
N ARG A 32 0.90 28.79 -25.06
CA ARG A 32 1.50 29.95 -25.75
C ARG A 32 1.65 29.60 -27.24
N ASN A 33 1.15 30.49 -28.10
CA ASN A 33 1.29 30.42 -29.55
C ASN A 33 2.76 30.19 -29.97
N SER A 34 3.05 29.06 -30.58
CA SER A 34 4.19 28.93 -31.50
C SER A 34 3.88 27.85 -32.53
N GLU A 35 3.91 28.25 -33.79
CA GLU A 35 3.67 27.46 -35.00
C GLU A 35 4.38 26.10 -35.02
N PRO A 36 3.88 25.10 -35.78
CA PRO A 36 4.48 23.78 -35.82
C PRO A 36 5.73 23.77 -36.71
N VAL A 37 6.91 23.99 -36.12
CA VAL A 37 8.17 23.67 -36.79
C VAL A 37 8.30 22.14 -36.87
N LYS A 38 8.22 21.60 -38.10
CA LYS A 38 8.46 20.18 -38.40
C LYS A 38 9.86 19.77 -37.91
N LYS A 39 9.94 19.12 -36.75
CA LYS A 39 11.19 18.51 -36.26
C LYS A 39 11.42 17.19 -37.01
N LYS A 40 12.49 17.14 -37.80
CA LYS A 40 13.06 15.90 -38.35
C LYS A 40 13.30 14.93 -37.19
N VAL A 41 12.74 13.73 -37.30
CA VAL A 41 13.00 12.62 -36.38
C VAL A 41 14.44 12.14 -36.62
N MET A 42 15.39 12.60 -35.81
CA MET A 42 16.66 11.91 -35.64
C MET A 42 16.43 10.79 -34.63
N THR A 43 16.53 9.54 -35.08
CA THR A 43 16.54 8.37 -34.20
C THR A 43 17.80 8.39 -33.34
N PRO A 44 17.72 8.45 -32.01
CA PRO A 44 18.90 8.23 -31.18
C PRO A 44 19.23 6.73 -31.24
N ILE A 45 20.47 6.40 -31.63
CA ILE A 45 21.04 5.07 -31.43
C ILE A 45 21.25 4.92 -29.92
N ILE A 46 20.21 4.47 -29.22
CA ILE A 46 20.32 4.08 -27.82
C ILE A 46 21.04 2.74 -27.81
N ASN A 47 22.35 2.78 -27.54
CA ASN A 47 23.08 1.62 -27.08
C ASN A 47 22.32 1.05 -25.89
N LYS A 48 21.69 -0.12 -26.08
CA LYS A 48 21.04 -0.88 -25.02
C LYS A 48 22.13 -1.40 -24.08
N ALA A 49 22.65 -0.50 -23.22
CA ALA A 49 23.28 -0.91 -21.99
C ALA A 49 22.25 -1.77 -21.25
N LYS A 50 22.61 -3.02 -21.05
CA LYS A 50 21.82 -4.06 -20.39
C LYS A 50 21.56 -3.57 -18.97
N VAL A 51 20.46 -2.83 -18.76
CA VAL A 51 19.99 -2.46 -17.44
C VAL A 51 19.75 -3.78 -16.71
N LEU A 52 20.60 -4.05 -15.71
CA LEU A 52 20.44 -5.15 -14.79
C LEU A 52 19.00 -5.08 -14.28
N ALA A 53 18.19 -6.09 -14.59
CA ALA A 53 16.80 -6.11 -14.20
C ALA A 53 16.69 -5.82 -12.69
N PRO A 54 15.77 -4.96 -12.25
CA PRO A 54 15.60 -4.71 -10.82
C PRO A 54 15.39 -6.06 -10.14
N GLU A 55 16.24 -6.35 -9.16
CA GLU A 55 16.16 -7.52 -8.30
C GLU A 55 14.70 -7.61 -7.84
N LYS A 56 14.00 -8.69 -8.21
CA LYS A 56 12.59 -8.84 -7.89
C LYS A 56 12.48 -8.76 -6.37
N ALA A 57 11.81 -7.72 -5.87
CA ALA A 57 11.51 -7.58 -4.45
C ALA A 57 10.89 -8.90 -3.98
N ASP A 58 11.48 -9.48 -2.94
CA ASP A 58 11.04 -10.77 -2.42
C ASP A 58 9.55 -10.70 -2.06
N HIS A 59 8.75 -11.48 -2.77
CA HIS A 59 7.30 -11.53 -2.58
C HIS A 59 6.90 -11.92 -1.14
N ARG A 60 7.83 -12.50 -0.36
CA ARG A 60 7.63 -12.85 1.05
C ARG A 60 7.72 -11.65 2.00
N LEU A 61 8.40 -10.59 1.58
CA LEU A 61 8.47 -9.32 2.32
C LEU A 61 7.29 -8.41 2.00
N VAL A 62 6.49 -8.76 0.98
CA VAL A 62 5.27 -8.03 0.64
C VAL A 62 4.20 -8.30 1.70
N PRO A 63 3.56 -7.26 2.26
CA PRO A 63 2.49 -7.44 3.23
C PRO A 63 1.37 -8.32 2.67
N SER A 64 1.25 -9.54 3.21
CA SER A 64 0.14 -10.45 2.92
C SER A 64 -1.05 -10.19 3.87
N LYS A 65 -2.07 -11.05 3.83
CA LYS A 65 -3.26 -10.97 4.69
C LYS A 65 -2.87 -10.69 6.15
N THR A 66 -3.39 -9.59 6.69
CA THR A 66 -3.10 -9.16 8.07
C THR A 66 -3.44 -10.26 9.06
N ALA A 67 -2.47 -10.69 9.85
CA ALA A 67 -2.71 -11.61 10.96
C ALA A 67 -3.66 -10.96 11.98
N LYS A 68 -4.71 -11.68 12.37
CA LYS A 68 -5.66 -11.19 13.38
C LYS A 68 -5.02 -11.25 14.76
N LEU A 69 -4.63 -10.10 15.30
CA LEU A 69 -4.16 -9.95 16.67
C LEU A 69 -5.32 -9.56 17.59
N SER A 70 -5.27 -10.00 18.85
CA SER A 70 -6.28 -9.61 19.84
C SER A 70 -6.18 -8.11 20.16
N PRO A 71 -7.28 -7.45 20.56
CA PRO A 71 -7.27 -6.03 20.89
C PRO A 71 -6.24 -5.67 21.97
N ALA A 72 -6.06 -6.54 22.97
CA ALA A 72 -5.08 -6.36 24.02
C ALA A 72 -3.63 -6.39 23.50
N VAL A 73 -3.32 -7.25 22.53
CA VAL A 73 -1.98 -7.31 21.93
C VAL A 73 -1.72 -6.08 21.05
N LEU A 74 -2.72 -5.65 20.30
CA LEU A 74 -2.62 -4.41 19.51
C LEU A 74 -2.39 -3.19 20.41
N LEU A 75 -3.07 -3.11 21.55
CA LEU A 75 -2.85 -2.06 22.53
C LEU A 75 -1.41 -2.07 23.05
N LYS A 76 -0.88 -3.25 23.40
CA LYS A 76 0.53 -3.37 23.84
C LYS A 76 1.50 -2.87 22.76
N LEU A 77 1.30 -3.28 21.50
CA LEU A 77 2.15 -2.85 20.39
C LEU A 77 2.06 -1.34 20.13
N SER A 78 0.85 -0.76 20.20
CA SER A 78 0.67 0.68 20.01
C SER A 78 1.29 1.48 21.16
N THR A 79 1.19 0.98 22.40
CA THR A 79 1.83 1.61 23.56
C THR A 79 3.35 1.51 23.52
N LEU A 80 3.91 0.44 22.95
CA LEU A 80 5.36 0.24 22.88
C LEU A 80 6.01 1.08 21.78
N LYS A 81 5.26 1.40 20.73
CA LYS A 81 5.73 2.13 19.55
C LYS A 81 6.49 3.44 19.84
N PRO A 82 6.01 4.37 20.69
CA PRO A 82 6.75 5.60 20.99
C PRO A 82 8.11 5.34 21.64
N PHE A 83 8.19 4.39 22.58
CA PHE A 83 9.44 4.06 23.27
C PHE A 83 10.50 3.48 22.33
N ILE A 84 10.08 2.62 21.38
CA ILE A 84 10.99 2.10 20.35
C ILE A 84 11.43 3.22 19.41
N LYS A 85 10.52 4.12 19.02
CA LYS A 85 10.85 5.25 18.15
C LYS A 85 11.93 6.14 18.77
N GLU A 86 11.81 6.42 20.05
CA GLU A 86 12.79 7.21 20.81
C GLU A 86 14.12 6.47 20.97
N ALA A 87 14.09 5.18 21.33
CA ALA A 87 15.30 4.40 21.57
C ALA A 87 16.12 4.13 20.29
N GLU A 88 15.46 3.79 19.18
CA GLU A 88 16.13 3.38 17.93
C GLU A 88 16.23 4.53 16.91
N SER A 89 15.70 5.71 17.21
CA SER A 89 15.66 6.87 16.29
C SER A 89 15.09 6.53 14.91
N MET A 90 14.15 5.58 14.84
CA MET A 90 13.54 5.11 13.60
C MET A 90 12.39 6.03 13.18
N ASP A 91 12.39 6.53 11.94
CA ASP A 91 11.33 7.42 11.45
C ASP A 91 9.94 6.77 11.42
N LYS A 92 9.88 5.46 11.09
CA LYS A 92 8.65 4.69 10.99
C LYS A 92 8.82 3.31 11.60
N VAL A 93 8.30 3.13 12.81
CA VAL A 93 8.20 1.83 13.46
C VAL A 93 6.89 1.15 13.06
N SER A 94 6.98 0.02 12.34
CA SER A 94 5.80 -0.81 12.01
C SER A 94 5.61 -1.92 13.03
N ASN A 95 4.40 -2.48 13.13
CA ASN A 95 4.16 -3.61 14.02
C ASN A 95 5.02 -4.83 13.66
N ASN A 96 5.35 -5.02 12.38
CA ASN A 96 6.22 -6.10 11.94
C ASN A 96 7.64 -5.93 12.49
N ASN A 97 8.20 -4.71 12.44
CA ASN A 97 9.52 -4.42 13.00
C ASN A 97 9.55 -4.68 14.52
N ILE A 98 8.50 -4.25 15.24
CA ILE A 98 8.39 -4.49 16.68
C ILE A 98 8.37 -5.99 16.98
N ILE A 99 7.54 -6.75 16.25
CA ILE A 99 7.42 -8.20 16.46
C ILE A 99 8.73 -8.92 16.13
N ASP A 100 9.39 -8.56 15.04
CA ASP A 100 10.66 -9.14 14.62
C ASP A 100 11.75 -8.93 15.67
N MET A 101 11.92 -7.69 16.12
CA MET A 101 12.86 -7.34 17.20
C MET A 101 12.57 -8.10 18.49
N LEU A 102 11.30 -8.24 18.88
CA LEU A 102 10.91 -8.99 20.07
C LEU A 102 11.21 -10.49 19.93
N ILE A 103 10.99 -11.06 18.75
CA ILE A 103 11.31 -12.46 18.45
C ILE A 103 12.82 -12.68 18.51
N GLU A 104 13.61 -11.85 17.83
CA GLU A 104 15.07 -11.95 17.84
C GLU A 104 15.64 -11.79 19.26
N SER A 105 15.15 -10.80 20.01
CA SER A 105 15.53 -10.59 21.41
C SER A 105 15.23 -11.82 22.26
N TYR A 106 14.05 -12.43 22.11
CA TYR A 106 13.70 -13.65 22.85
C TYR A 106 14.61 -14.82 22.46
N VAL A 107 14.86 -15.02 21.17
CA VAL A 107 15.75 -16.10 20.67
C VAL A 107 17.17 -15.93 21.19
N ASN A 108 17.69 -14.70 21.21
CA ASN A 108 19.07 -14.43 21.60
C ASN A 108 19.29 -14.40 23.11
N THR A 109 18.28 -14.01 23.89
CA THR A 109 18.43 -13.81 25.35
C THR A 109 17.86 -14.93 26.21
N LYS A 110 16.85 -15.67 25.73
CA LYS A 110 16.13 -16.66 26.54
C LYS A 110 16.33 -18.10 26.09
N LEU A 111 16.69 -18.34 24.83
CA LEU A 111 16.93 -19.70 24.35
C LEU A 111 18.37 -20.14 24.64
N THR A 112 18.55 -21.42 24.96
CA THR A 112 19.88 -22.04 24.98
C THR A 112 20.46 -22.09 23.57
N THR A 113 21.78 -22.21 23.44
CA THR A 113 22.46 -22.29 22.13
C THR A 113 21.81 -23.34 21.22
N ARG A 114 21.60 -24.56 21.74
CA ARG A 114 20.93 -25.65 21.01
C ARG A 114 19.50 -25.30 20.55
N GLN A 115 18.71 -24.65 21.41
CA GLN A 115 17.35 -24.25 21.06
C GLN A 115 17.34 -23.12 20.03
N SER A 116 18.26 -22.15 20.14
CA SER A 116 18.37 -21.04 19.20
C SER A 116 18.81 -21.52 17.81
N GLU A 117 19.75 -22.45 17.73
CA GLU A 117 20.19 -23.09 16.49
C GLU A 117 19.08 -23.95 15.88
N GLY A 118 18.36 -24.72 16.71
CA GLY A 118 17.19 -25.48 16.28
C GLY A 118 16.10 -24.59 15.70
N TYR A 119 15.80 -23.46 16.35
CA TYR A 119 14.85 -22.47 15.83
C TYR A 119 15.31 -21.90 14.49
N LYS A 120 16.57 -21.45 14.38
CA LYS A 120 17.12 -20.87 13.14
C LYS A 120 17.11 -21.88 11.99
N GLY A 121 17.48 -23.13 12.25
CA GLY A 121 17.44 -24.21 11.26
C GLY A 121 16.02 -24.52 10.79
N MET A 122 15.06 -24.60 11.71
CA MET A 122 13.65 -24.84 11.38
C MET A 122 13.06 -23.67 10.59
N TYR A 123 13.29 -22.43 11.02
CA TYR A 123 12.84 -21.24 10.31
C TYR A 123 13.39 -21.23 8.87
N LYS A 124 14.70 -21.45 8.69
CA LYS A 124 15.34 -21.52 7.37
C LYS A 124 14.68 -22.58 6.48
N HIS A 125 14.47 -23.79 7.00
CA HIS A 125 13.84 -24.87 6.23
C HIS A 125 12.40 -24.53 5.81
N LEU A 126 11.58 -24.01 6.74
CA LEU A 126 10.21 -23.59 6.44
C LEU A 126 10.19 -22.45 5.41
N TYR A 127 11.14 -21.52 5.52
CA TYR A 127 11.27 -20.38 4.62
C TYR A 127 11.65 -20.80 3.19
N GLU A 128 12.56 -21.75 3.03
CA GLU A 128 12.92 -22.35 1.73
C GLU A 128 11.77 -23.15 1.11
N MET A 129 10.97 -23.86 1.92
CA MET A 129 9.80 -24.57 1.41
C MET A 129 8.71 -23.64 0.86
N LEU A 130 8.62 -22.41 1.39
CA LEU A 130 7.68 -21.42 0.87
C LEU A 130 8.04 -20.93 -0.55
N GLU A 131 9.30 -21.02 -0.97
CA GLU A 131 9.70 -20.69 -2.35
C GLU A 131 9.29 -21.74 -3.39
N LYS A 132 9.07 -22.99 -2.95
CA LYS A 132 8.81 -24.13 -3.85
C LYS A 132 7.34 -24.29 -4.24
N LYS A 133 6.52 -23.26 -4.02
CA LYS A 133 5.07 -23.29 -4.27
C LYS A 133 4.68 -22.39 -5.43
#